data_AF-A0A9D5BTT7-F1
#
_entry.id   AF-A0A9D5BTT7-F1
#
_cell.length_a   1.000
_cell.length_b   1.000
_cell.length_c   1.000
_cell.angle_alpha   90.00
_cell.angle_beta   90.00
_cell.angle_gamma   90.00
#
_symmetry.space_group_name_H-M   'P 1'
#
loop_
_entity.id
_entity.type
_entity.pdbx_description
1 polymer ?
#
loop_
_entity_poly.entity_id
_entity_poly.type
_entity_poly.pdbx_seq_one_letter_code
_entity_poly.pdbx_strand_id
1 'polypeptide(L)'
;MRKQASSYLQDKYKTAKLALTDVTPAELLTEEATNNEPWGPDAKTMTKISEAAFDEEDYWRIVDVLHRRLRTLNQREWRQSYKALVLLEFLITHGPEETCDEFHCNINVIQEIGYMNHTDEKGFNWGACMKSKSERILELLNDKEKL
;
A
#
# COMPACT_ATOMS: atom_id res chain seq x y z
N MET A 1 0.88 17.32 24.20
CA MET A 1 2.34 17.58 24.16
C MET A 1 3.13 16.47 23.44
N ARG A 2 3.09 15.19 23.85
CA ARG A 2 3.88 14.11 23.14
C ARG A 2 3.55 13.94 21.65
N LYS A 3 2.26 14.00 21.25
CA LYS A 3 1.85 13.86 19.84
C LYS A 3 2.35 15.01 18.93
N GLN A 4 2.38 16.24 19.45
CA GLN A 4 2.88 17.42 18.71
C GLN A 4 4.39 17.38 18.52
N ALA A 5 5.14 16.93 19.52
CA ALA A 5 6.59 16.75 19.38
C ALA A 5 6.92 15.63 18.38
N SER A 6 6.13 14.54 18.38
CA SER A 6 6.27 13.44 17.41
C SER A 6 5.98 13.89 15.98
N SER A 7 4.89 14.62 15.75
CA SER A 7 4.55 15.12 14.40
C SER A 7 5.61 16.10 13.89
N TYR A 8 6.11 16.99 14.75
CA TYR A 8 7.16 17.93 14.38
C TYR A 8 8.46 17.25 13.94
N LEU A 9 8.89 16.20 14.65
CA LEU A 9 10.08 15.43 14.27
C LEU A 9 9.88 14.66 12.96
N GLN A 10 8.68 14.11 12.74
CA GLN A 10 8.32 13.45 11.48
C GLN A 10 8.34 14.45 10.31
N ASP A 11 7.82 15.66 10.48
CA ASP A 11 7.82 16.69 9.46
C ASP A 11 9.24 17.14 9.09
N LYS A 12 10.13 17.27 10.09
CA LYS A 12 11.55 17.59 9.87
C LYS A 12 12.28 16.46 9.15
N TYR A 13 12.04 15.21 9.54
CA TYR A 13 12.59 14.04 8.87
C TYR A 13 12.15 13.98 7.41
N LYS A 14 10.86 14.18 7.13
CA LYS A 14 10.29 14.25 5.78
C LYS A 14 10.95 15.32 4.93
N THR A 15 11.05 16.53 5.46
CA THR A 15 11.70 17.65 4.77
C THR A 15 13.16 17.33 4.44
N ALA A 16 13.89 16.74 5.40
CA ALA A 16 15.28 16.36 5.19
C ALA A 16 15.43 15.23 4.16
N LYS A 17 14.58 14.19 4.20
CA LYS A 17 14.61 13.07 3.25
C LYS A 17 14.38 13.57 1.82
N LEU A 18 13.37 14.42 1.61
CA LEU A 18 13.09 15.01 0.29
C LEU A 18 14.22 15.92 -0.21
N ALA A 19 14.90 16.64 0.67
CA ALA A 19 15.95 17.58 0.28
C ALA A 19 17.33 16.92 0.04
N LEU A 20 17.57 15.75 0.63
CA LEU A 20 18.90 15.13 0.69
C LEU A 20 18.98 13.79 -0.05
N THR A 21 17.86 13.26 -0.52
CA THR A 21 17.79 11.97 -1.23
C THR A 21 16.93 12.10 -2.47
N ASP A 22 17.07 11.14 -3.39
CA ASP A 22 16.29 11.07 -4.63
C ASP A 22 14.88 10.49 -4.40
N VAL A 23 14.25 10.80 -3.27
CA VAL A 23 12.93 10.26 -2.91
C VAL A 23 11.86 11.26 -3.35
N THR A 24 10.86 10.80 -4.09
CA THR A 24 9.77 11.67 -4.53
C THR A 24 8.72 11.88 -3.43
N PRO A 25 7.92 12.96 -3.49
CA PRO A 25 6.81 13.15 -2.57
C PRO A 25 5.79 12.00 -2.61
N ALA A 26 5.54 11.42 -3.79
CA ALA A 26 4.62 10.30 -3.95
C ALA A 26 5.18 9.00 -3.35
N GLU A 27 6.49 8.74 -3.53
CA GLU A 27 7.19 7.63 -2.87
C GLU A 27 6.98 7.69 -1.35
N LEU A 28 7.32 8.84 -0.75
CA LEU A 28 7.24 9.02 0.69
C LEU A 28 5.79 8.95 1.22
N LEU A 29 4.83 9.50 0.47
CA LEU A 29 3.42 9.39 0.83
C LEU A 29 2.93 7.93 0.79
N THR A 30 3.41 7.15 -0.18
CA THR A 30 3.10 5.72 -0.30
C THR A 30 3.74 4.90 0.82
N GLU A 31 4.98 5.21 1.21
CA GLU A 31 5.63 4.60 2.38
C GLU A 31 4.86 4.89 3.67
N GLU A 32 4.40 6.12 3.86
CA GLU A 32 3.58 6.53 5.01
C GLU A 32 2.21 5.83 5.01
N ALA A 33 1.55 5.81 3.85
CA ALA A 33 0.25 5.15 3.65
C ALA A 33 0.28 3.64 3.90
N THR A 34 1.45 3.01 3.75
CA THR A 34 1.67 1.56 3.92
C THR A 34 2.55 1.19 5.12
N ASN A 35 2.73 2.11 6.08
CA ASN A 35 3.51 1.85 7.29
C ASN A 35 2.81 0.85 8.27
N ASN A 36 3.51 0.46 9.34
CA ASN A 36 3.00 -0.53 10.33
C ASN A 36 2.09 0.06 11.43
N GLU A 37 1.65 1.32 11.29
CA GLU A 37 0.73 1.95 12.24
C GLU A 37 -0.67 1.29 12.17
N PRO A 38 -1.43 1.27 13.27
CA PRO A 38 -2.69 0.53 13.36
C PRO A 38 -3.85 1.16 12.56
N TRP A 39 -3.65 2.35 11.95
CA TRP A 39 -4.63 2.97 11.05
C TRP A 39 -4.24 2.76 9.59
N GLY A 40 -5.25 2.49 8.75
CA GLY A 40 -5.11 2.42 7.30
C GLY A 40 -4.95 3.80 6.66
N PRO A 41 -4.59 3.85 5.37
CA PRO A 41 -4.61 5.11 4.62
C PRO A 41 -6.04 5.64 4.51
N ASP A 42 -6.22 6.95 4.66
CA ASP A 42 -7.51 7.60 4.43
C ASP A 42 -7.75 7.83 2.93
N ALA A 43 -9.01 8.03 2.55
CA ALA A 43 -9.41 8.22 1.15
C ALA A 43 -8.70 9.41 0.47
N LYS A 44 -8.45 10.49 1.22
CA LYS A 44 -7.76 11.68 0.72
C LYS A 44 -6.30 11.36 0.37
N THR A 45 -5.64 10.56 1.18
CA THR A 45 -4.26 10.12 0.98
C THR A 45 -4.19 9.20 -0.23
N MET A 46 -5.08 8.21 -0.33
CA MET A 46 -5.13 7.31 -1.50
C MET A 46 -5.42 8.06 -2.80
N THR A 47 -6.33 9.04 -2.77
CA THR A 47 -6.64 9.88 -3.95
C THR A 47 -5.40 10.64 -4.42
N LYS A 48 -4.65 11.26 -3.50
CA LYS A 48 -3.41 11.97 -3.86
C LYS A 48 -2.34 11.05 -4.46
N ILE A 49 -2.20 9.83 -3.93
CA ILE A 49 -1.27 8.84 -4.49
C ILE A 49 -1.72 8.44 -5.89
N SER A 50 -3.02 8.20 -6.08
CA SER A 50 -3.61 7.84 -7.37
C SER A 50 -3.46 8.96 -8.41
N GLU A 51 -3.63 10.22 -8.02
CA GLU A 51 -3.40 11.38 -8.88
C GLU A 51 -1.93 11.51 -9.29
N ALA A 52 -0.99 11.28 -8.35
CA ALA A 52 0.43 11.30 -8.63
C ALA A 52 0.88 10.13 -9.54
N ALA A 53 0.19 8.99 -9.47
CA ALA A 53 0.51 7.81 -10.28
C ALA A 53 0.35 8.05 -11.80
N PHE A 54 -0.26 9.15 -12.26
CA PHE A 54 -0.32 9.50 -13.68
C PHE A 54 0.98 10.16 -14.21
N ASP A 55 1.92 10.50 -13.33
CA ASP A 55 3.29 10.84 -13.72
C ASP A 55 4.17 9.59 -13.74
N GLU A 56 4.97 9.40 -14.80
CA GLU A 56 5.74 8.18 -15.02
C GLU A 56 6.77 7.92 -13.92
N GLU A 57 7.47 8.95 -13.44
CA GLU A 57 8.47 8.78 -12.39
C GLU A 57 7.79 8.39 -11.07
N ASP A 58 6.76 9.15 -10.67
CA ASP A 58 6.03 8.87 -9.44
C ASP A 58 5.33 7.52 -9.48
N TYR A 59 4.80 7.09 -10.63
CA TYR A 59 4.23 5.77 -10.83
C TYR A 59 5.21 4.67 -10.42
N TRP A 60 6.41 4.67 -11.01
CA TRP A 60 7.43 3.66 -10.71
C TRP A 60 7.88 3.68 -9.25
N ARG A 61 7.91 4.86 -8.61
CA ARG A 61 8.19 4.95 -7.17
C ARG A 61 7.08 4.33 -6.32
N ILE A 62 5.82 4.58 -6.64
CA ILE A 62 4.66 4.01 -5.95
C ILE A 62 4.65 2.48 -6.11
N VAL A 63 4.86 2.00 -7.32
CA VAL A 63 4.92 0.58 -7.68
C VAL A 63 6.02 -0.14 -6.90
N ASP A 64 7.25 0.41 -6.84
CA ASP A 64 8.35 -0.20 -6.07
C ASP A 64 8.00 -0.32 -4.58
N VAL A 65 7.44 0.72 -3.98
CA VAL A 65 7.00 0.68 -2.57
C VAL A 65 6.00 -0.47 -2.36
N LEU A 66 4.98 -0.57 -3.21
CA LEU A 66 3.95 -1.61 -3.11
C LEU A 66 4.53 -3.01 -3.30
N HIS A 67 5.37 -3.25 -4.30
CA HIS A 67 6.03 -4.54 -4.47
C HIS A 67 6.89 -4.93 -3.27
N ARG A 68 7.61 -3.98 -2.65
CA ARG A 68 8.38 -4.26 -1.43
C ARG A 68 7.46 -4.66 -0.26
N ARG A 69 6.32 -3.99 -0.09
CA ARG A 69 5.35 -4.34 0.97
C ARG A 69 4.68 -5.69 0.75
N LEU A 70 4.31 -6.01 -0.50
CA LEU A 70 3.69 -7.30 -0.83
C LEU A 70 4.67 -8.47 -0.65
N ARG A 71 5.95 -8.30 -1.02
CA ARG A 71 6.99 -9.33 -0.84
C ARG A 71 7.35 -9.61 0.62
N THR A 72 6.95 -8.74 1.56
CA THR A 72 7.27 -8.89 2.97
C THR A 72 6.19 -9.73 3.68
N LEU A 73 6.26 -11.05 3.51
CA LEU A 73 5.37 -12.03 4.16
C LEU A 73 5.79 -12.27 5.62
N ASN A 74 5.82 -11.20 6.42
CA ASN A 74 6.21 -11.25 7.83
C ASN A 74 4.98 -11.06 8.72
N GLN A 75 4.67 -12.05 9.58
CA GLN A 75 3.55 -11.95 10.53
C GLN A 75 3.64 -10.74 11.47
N ARG A 76 4.84 -10.20 11.75
CA ARG A 76 5.01 -8.99 12.57
C ARG A 76 4.69 -7.69 11.83
N GLU A 77 4.70 -7.73 10.50
CA GLU A 77 4.50 -6.56 9.62
C GLU A 77 3.25 -6.71 8.75
N TRP A 78 2.32 -7.58 9.16
CA TRP A 78 1.08 -7.88 8.44
C TRP A 78 0.28 -6.63 8.05
N ARG A 79 0.36 -5.55 8.84
CA ARG A 79 -0.34 -4.29 8.54
C ARG A 79 0.19 -3.63 7.28
N GLN A 80 1.51 -3.72 7.03
CA GLN A 80 2.10 -3.18 5.83
C GLN A 80 1.55 -3.92 4.59
N SER A 81 1.50 -5.25 4.63
CA SER A 81 0.92 -6.07 3.56
C SER A 81 -0.56 -5.77 3.37
N TYR A 82 -1.34 -5.70 4.45
CA TYR A 82 -2.77 -5.37 4.37
C TYR A 82 -3.02 -3.97 3.80
N LYS A 83 -2.26 -2.95 4.26
CA LYS A 83 -2.39 -1.58 3.77
C LYS A 83 -1.92 -1.45 2.32
N ALA A 84 -0.94 -2.25 1.90
CA ALA A 84 -0.55 -2.35 0.49
C ALA A 84 -1.67 -2.95 -0.37
N LEU A 85 -2.37 -3.99 0.10
CA LEU A 85 -3.57 -4.51 -0.60
C LEU A 85 -4.65 -3.43 -0.73
N VAL A 86 -4.94 -2.70 0.35
CA VAL A 86 -5.94 -1.62 0.33
C VAL A 86 -5.58 -0.54 -0.69
N LEU A 87 -4.32 -0.11 -0.73
CA LEU A 87 -3.88 0.89 -1.70
C LEU A 87 -3.85 0.35 -3.13
N LEU A 88 -3.42 -0.90 -3.33
CA LEU A 88 -3.41 -1.55 -4.64
C LEU A 88 -4.82 -1.67 -5.23
N GLU A 89 -5.81 -2.12 -4.46
CA GLU A 89 -7.21 -2.17 -4.90
C GLU A 89 -7.69 -0.77 -5.35
N PHE A 90 -7.33 0.27 -4.60
CA PHE A 90 -7.68 1.65 -4.95
C PHE A 90 -7.02 2.08 -6.27
N LEU A 91 -5.72 1.81 -6.46
CA LEU A 91 -5.00 2.17 -7.68
C LEU A 91 -5.48 1.39 -8.90
N ILE A 92 -5.81 0.10 -8.77
CA ILE A 92 -6.41 -0.68 -9.88
C ILE A 92 -7.73 -0.08 -10.34
N THR A 93 -8.49 0.55 -9.43
CA THR A 93 -9.83 1.08 -9.72
C THR A 93 -9.88 2.57 -10.04
N HIS A 94 -8.86 3.36 -9.64
CA HIS A 94 -8.86 4.83 -9.77
C HIS A 94 -7.55 5.41 -10.34
N GLY A 95 -6.53 4.57 -10.57
CA GLY A 95 -5.22 4.97 -11.08
C GLY A 95 -5.04 4.66 -12.57
N PRO A 96 -3.79 4.69 -13.04
CA PRO A 96 -3.44 4.37 -14.43
C PRO A 96 -3.87 2.95 -14.82
N GLU A 97 -4.31 2.77 -16.06
CA GLU A 97 -4.85 1.49 -16.54
C GLU A 97 -3.82 0.37 -16.50
N GLU A 98 -2.55 0.69 -16.74
CA GLU A 98 -1.39 -0.21 -16.70
C GLU A 98 -1.12 -0.80 -15.30
N THR A 99 -1.68 -0.22 -14.24
CA THR A 99 -1.57 -0.76 -12.86
C THR A 99 -2.01 -2.21 -12.77
N CYS A 100 -3.03 -2.60 -13.53
CA CYS A 100 -3.49 -3.98 -13.53
C CYS A 100 -2.44 -4.94 -14.11
N ASP A 101 -1.81 -4.55 -15.21
CA ASP A 101 -0.84 -5.39 -15.91
C ASP A 101 0.45 -5.51 -15.10
N GLU A 102 0.90 -4.40 -14.49
CA GLU A 102 2.09 -4.37 -13.63
C GLU A 102 1.97 -5.36 -12.46
N PHE A 103 0.83 -5.35 -11.77
CA PHE A 103 0.63 -6.20 -10.58
C PHE A 103 0.19 -7.63 -10.90
N HIS A 104 0.03 -7.99 -12.17
CA HIS A 104 -0.24 -9.38 -12.56
C HIS A 104 0.90 -10.32 -12.13
N CYS A 105 2.15 -9.82 -12.08
CA CYS A 105 3.30 -10.58 -11.58
C CYS A 105 3.20 -10.92 -10.08
N ASN A 106 2.29 -10.28 -9.32
CA ASN A 106 2.13 -10.49 -7.88
C ASN A 106 0.98 -11.42 -7.49
N ILE A 107 0.24 -12.01 -8.44
CA ILE A 107 -0.92 -12.89 -8.17
C ILE A 107 -0.62 -13.92 -7.07
N ASN A 108 0.50 -14.64 -7.19
CA ASN A 108 0.87 -15.68 -6.21
C ASN A 108 1.09 -15.10 -4.80
N VAL A 109 1.79 -13.95 -4.71
CA VAL A 109 2.06 -13.29 -3.42
C VAL A 109 0.78 -12.74 -2.81
N ILE A 110 -0.11 -12.16 -3.61
CA ILE A 110 -1.42 -11.66 -3.16
C ILE A 110 -2.27 -12.82 -2.63
N GLN A 111 -2.26 -13.96 -3.32
CA GLN A 111 -2.94 -15.17 -2.87
C GLN A 111 -2.38 -15.68 -1.52
N GLU A 112 -1.06 -15.69 -1.35
CA GLU A 112 -0.41 -16.06 -0.08
C GLU A 112 -0.76 -15.12 1.07
N ILE A 113 -0.83 -13.81 0.84
CA ILE A 113 -1.29 -12.84 1.85
C ILE A 113 -2.74 -13.15 2.26
N GLY A 114 -3.59 -13.58 1.32
CA GLY A 114 -4.97 -14.00 1.58
C GLY A 114 -5.10 -15.22 2.50
N TYR A 115 -4.05 -16.04 2.63
CA TYR A 115 -4.01 -17.18 3.56
C TYR A 115 -3.40 -16.83 4.93
N MET A 116 -2.94 -15.60 5.14
CA MET A 116 -2.42 -15.19 6.43
C MET A 116 -3.53 -15.17 7.48
N ASN A 117 -3.31 -15.87 8.58
CA ASN A 117 -4.18 -15.82 9.74
C ASN A 117 -3.62 -14.84 10.77
N HIS A 118 -4.38 -13.79 11.07
CA HIS A 118 -4.07 -12.87 12.16
C HIS A 118 -5.33 -12.51 12.93
N THR A 119 -5.29 -12.66 14.25
CA THR A 119 -6.29 -12.14 15.17
C THR A 119 -5.58 -11.24 16.16
N ASP A 120 -6.06 -10.01 16.33
CA ASP A 120 -5.42 -9.07 17.23
C ASP A 120 -5.79 -9.33 18.70
N GLU A 121 -5.17 -8.58 19.60
CA GLU A 121 -5.38 -8.67 21.05
C GLU A 121 -6.83 -8.40 21.48
N LYS A 122 -7.64 -7.76 20.62
CA LYS A 122 -9.05 -7.48 20.87
C LYS A 122 -9.98 -8.57 20.30
N GLY A 123 -9.41 -9.62 19.70
CA GLY A 123 -10.15 -10.71 19.08
C GLY A 123 -10.64 -10.41 17.66
N PHE A 124 -10.18 -9.32 17.04
CA PHE A 124 -10.59 -8.99 15.66
C PHE A 124 -9.80 -9.83 14.65
N ASN A 125 -10.51 -10.54 13.78
CA ASN A 125 -9.92 -11.41 12.76
C ASN A 125 -9.49 -10.60 11.52
N TRP A 126 -8.25 -10.11 11.54
CA TRP A 126 -7.61 -9.46 10.40
C TRP A 126 -7.34 -10.40 9.24
N GLY A 127 -7.15 -11.70 9.48
CA GLY A 127 -6.98 -12.70 8.42
C GLY A 127 -8.20 -12.75 7.48
N ALA A 128 -9.41 -12.61 8.02
CA ALA A 128 -10.63 -12.52 7.20
C ALA A 128 -10.64 -11.27 6.30
N CYS A 129 -10.18 -10.12 6.82
CA CYS A 129 -10.07 -8.89 6.02
C CYS A 129 -9.00 -9.02 4.92
N MET A 130 -7.84 -9.61 5.24
CA MET A 130 -6.77 -9.87 4.28
C MET A 130 -7.24 -10.82 3.17
N LYS A 131 -7.96 -11.88 3.52
CA LYS A 131 -8.56 -12.81 2.57
C LYS A 131 -9.52 -12.09 1.62
N SER A 132 -10.50 -11.38 2.16
CA SER A 132 -11.51 -10.68 1.36
C SER A 132 -10.88 -9.64 0.41
N LYS A 133 -9.84 -8.93 0.86
CA LYS A 133 -9.13 -7.98 -0.01
C LYS A 133 -8.29 -8.65 -1.08
N SER A 134 -7.61 -9.75 -0.74
CA SER A 134 -6.83 -10.51 -1.71
C SER A 134 -7.73 -11.09 -2.80
N GLU A 135 -8.86 -11.71 -2.42
CA GLU A 135 -9.85 -12.24 -3.37
C GLU A 135 -10.38 -11.14 -4.31
N ARG A 136 -10.72 -9.96 -3.77
CA ARG A 136 -11.19 -8.83 -4.59
C ARG A 136 -10.14 -8.35 -5.60
N ILE A 137 -8.88 -8.26 -5.19
CA ILE A 137 -7.80 -7.85 -6.10
C ILE A 137 -7.58 -8.91 -7.17
N LEU A 138 -7.58 -10.19 -6.81
CA LEU A 138 -7.42 -11.29 -7.78
C LEU A 138 -8.57 -11.30 -8.80
N GLU A 139 -9.81 -11.02 -8.40
CA GLU A 139 -10.92 -10.84 -9.35
C GLU A 139 -10.64 -9.71 -10.34
N LEU A 140 -10.21 -8.53 -9.85
CA LEU A 140 -9.91 -7.38 -10.69
C LEU A 140 -8.78 -7.64 -11.67
N LEU A 141 -7.72 -8.33 -11.23
CA LEU A 141 -6.58 -8.69 -12.07
C LEU A 141 -6.98 -9.70 -13.18
N ASN A 142 -7.85 -10.66 -12.88
CA ASN A 142 -8.30 -11.67 -13.85
C ASN A 142 -9.40 -11.15 -14.80
N ASP A 143 -10.20 -10.16 -14.41
CA ASP A 143 -11.27 -9.66 -15.28
C ASP A 143 -10.75 -8.82 -16.46
N LYS A 144 -9.54 -8.24 -16.39
CA LYS A 144 -8.90 -7.60 -17.55
C LYS A 144 -8.43 -8.58 -18.62
N GLU A 145 -8.23 -9.86 -18.30
CA GLU A 145 -7.99 -10.90 -19.31
C GLU A 145 -9.25 -11.22 -20.15
N LYS A 146 -10.45 -10.80 -19.68
CA LYS A 146 -11.73 -11.08 -20.35
C LYS A 146 -12.27 -9.92 -21.21
N LEU A 147 -11.58 -8.78 -21.25
CA LEU A 147 -11.92 -7.63 -22.10
C LEU A 147 -11.01 -7.59 -23.33
#